data_AF-C0B8A3-F1
#
_entry.id   AF-C0B8A3-F1
#
_cell.length_a   1.000
_cell.length_b   1.000
_cell.length_c   1.000
_cell.angle_alpha   90.00
_cell.angle_beta   90.00
_cell.angle_gamma   90.00
#
_symmetry.space_group_name_H-M   'P 1'
#
loop_
_entity.id
_entity.type
_entity.pdbx_description
1 polymer ?
#
loop_
_entity_poly.entity_id
_entity_poly.type
_entity_poly.pdbx_seq_one_letter_code
_entity_poly.pdbx_strand_id
1 'polypeptide(L)'
;MKIELENVKPAEIEKRSFEIITEELGDTHLIPGTEPIVKRCIHTSADFDYAKNLMFSEGAVEKALDAIRNGAVIVTDTQMGKAGINKRKLAEYGSEVLCFMSDEDVAETAKKNGTTRAVASMEKAATLDKNHLCHRKCPDSPCKTL
;
A
#
# COMPACT_ATOMS: atom_id res chain seq x y z
N MET A 1 -7.46 42.53 -6.39
CA MET A 1 -7.78 41.15 -6.78
C MET A 1 -8.59 40.55 -5.64
N LYS A 2 -9.91 40.39 -5.80
CA LYS A 2 -10.75 39.73 -4.78
C LYS A 2 -10.49 38.23 -4.87
N ILE A 3 -9.98 37.64 -3.79
CA ILE A 3 -9.87 36.19 -3.67
C ILE A 3 -11.19 35.72 -3.09
N GLU A 4 -12.01 35.06 -3.91
CA GLU A 4 -13.21 34.37 -3.44
C GLU A 4 -12.79 32.99 -2.95
N LEU A 5 -12.92 32.77 -1.64
CA LEU A 5 -12.65 31.48 -1.01
C LEU A 5 -13.91 30.62 -1.11
N GLU A 6 -13.91 29.67 -2.02
CA GLU A 6 -14.99 28.69 -2.16
C GLU A 6 -14.83 27.60 -1.09
N ASN A 7 -15.86 27.39 -0.27
CA ASN A 7 -15.86 26.36 0.77
C ASN A 7 -16.50 25.07 0.24
N VAL A 8 -15.68 24.21 -0.35
CA VAL A 8 -16.09 22.93 -0.94
C VAL A 8 -15.90 21.81 0.10
N LYS A 9 -16.82 20.85 0.17
CA LYS A 9 -16.67 19.72 1.12
C LYS A 9 -15.48 18.85 0.70
N PRO A 10 -14.70 18.29 1.65
CA PRO A 10 -13.55 17.43 1.33
C PRO A 10 -13.88 16.26 0.38
N ALA A 11 -15.05 15.65 0.55
CA ALA A 11 -15.50 14.55 -0.32
C ALA A 11 -15.79 15.00 -1.76
N GLU A 12 -16.28 16.24 -1.94
CA GLU A 12 -16.54 16.81 -3.26
C GLU A 12 -15.24 17.17 -3.97
N ILE A 13 -14.24 17.63 -3.21
CA ILE A 13 -12.88 17.88 -3.72
C ILE A 13 -12.25 16.57 -4.21
N GLU A 14 -12.28 15.52 -3.38
CA GLU A 14 -11.71 14.21 -3.75
C GLU A 14 -12.40 13.63 -4.98
N LYS A 15 -13.74 13.70 -5.04
CA LYS A 15 -14.52 13.26 -6.20
C LYS A 15 -14.09 14.01 -7.47
N ARG A 16 -14.00 15.34 -7.40
CA ARG A 16 -13.58 16.17 -8.53
C ARG A 16 -12.14 15.86 -8.96
N SER A 17 -11.23 15.59 -8.03
CA SER A 17 -9.87 15.15 -8.37
C SER A 17 -9.87 13.82 -9.14
N PHE A 18 -10.70 12.85 -8.75
CA PHE A 18 -10.80 11.58 -9.48
C PHE A 18 -11.45 11.73 -10.87
N GLU A 19 -12.40 12.66 -11.03
CA GLU A 19 -12.97 13.03 -12.33
C GLU A 19 -11.88 13.58 -13.25
N ILE A 20 -11.09 14.57 -12.78
CA ILE A 20 -9.97 15.15 -13.54
C ILE A 20 -8.93 14.09 -13.92
N ILE A 21 -8.51 13.24 -12.97
CA ILE A 21 -7.56 12.14 -13.26
C ILE A 21 -8.11 11.19 -14.32
N THR A 22 -9.42 10.91 -14.29
CA THR A 22 -10.04 10.03 -15.28
C THR A 22 -10.08 10.66 -16.66
N GLU A 23 -10.37 11.96 -16.75
CA GLU A 23 -10.34 12.72 -18.00
C GLU A 23 -8.92 12.78 -18.58
N GLU A 24 -7.91 13.07 -17.74
CA GLU A 24 -6.51 13.15 -18.18
C GLU A 24 -5.93 11.78 -18.59
N LEU A 25 -6.38 10.69 -17.97
CA LEU A 25 -6.00 9.34 -18.39
C LEU A 25 -6.57 8.98 -19.77
N GLY A 26 -7.71 9.55 -20.17
CA GLY A 26 -8.30 9.35 -21.50
C GLY A 26 -8.36 7.87 -21.91
N ASP A 27 -7.76 7.55 -23.06
CA ASP A 27 -7.71 6.20 -23.64
C ASP A 27 -6.52 5.35 -23.15
N THR A 28 -5.86 5.74 -22.06
CA THR A 28 -4.74 4.98 -21.51
C THR A 28 -5.21 3.57 -21.14
N HIS A 29 -4.60 2.56 -21.75
CA HIS A 29 -4.92 1.17 -21.46
C HIS A 29 -4.50 0.83 -20.03
N LEU A 30 -5.48 0.50 -19.19
CA LEU A 30 -5.28 -0.02 -17.85
C LEU A 30 -5.73 -1.47 -17.80
N ILE A 31 -5.05 -2.28 -16.99
CA ILE A 31 -5.45 -3.67 -16.78
C ILE A 31 -6.83 -3.67 -16.10
N PRO A 32 -7.83 -4.40 -16.64
CA PRO A 32 -9.16 -4.46 -16.05
C PRO A 32 -9.12 -4.83 -14.57
N GLY A 33 -9.79 -4.05 -13.73
CA GLY A 33 -9.84 -4.24 -12.28
C GLY A 33 -8.73 -3.52 -11.49
N THR A 34 -7.70 -3.00 -12.15
CA THR A 34 -6.60 -2.24 -11.51
C THR A 34 -6.83 -0.72 -11.51
N GLU A 35 -7.84 -0.23 -12.23
CA GLU A 35 -8.10 1.20 -12.42
C GLU A 35 -8.25 1.97 -11.10
N PRO A 36 -8.97 1.45 -10.08
CA PRO A 36 -9.07 2.14 -8.79
C PRO A 36 -7.70 2.28 -8.10
N ILE A 37 -6.81 1.32 -8.27
CA ILE A 37 -5.47 1.30 -7.65
C ILE A 37 -4.59 2.34 -8.36
N VAL A 38 -4.55 2.32 -9.69
CA VAL A 38 -3.78 3.26 -10.51
C VAL A 38 -4.22 4.70 -10.22
N LYS A 39 -5.53 4.97 -10.25
CA LYS A 39 -6.07 6.30 -9.96
C LYS A 39 -5.75 6.76 -8.54
N ARG A 40 -5.75 5.85 -7.55
CA ARG A 40 -5.38 6.19 -6.17
C ARG A 40 -3.90 6.55 -6.06
N CYS A 41 -3.01 5.82 -6.74
CA CYS A 41 -1.58 6.15 -6.80
C CYS A 41 -1.37 7.55 -7.40
N ILE A 42 -1.99 7.84 -8.53
CA ILE A 42 -1.92 9.16 -9.19
C ILE A 42 -2.48 10.24 -8.26
N HIS A 43 -3.63 10.03 -7.63
CA HIS A 43 -4.23 11.00 -6.72
C HIS A 43 -3.29 11.39 -5.57
N THR A 44 -2.56 10.43 -5.01
CA THR A 44 -1.64 10.68 -3.88
C THR A 44 -0.29 11.25 -4.30
N SER A 45 0.13 11.04 -5.55
CA SER A 45 1.46 11.43 -6.05
C SER A 45 1.45 12.61 -7.01
N ALA A 46 0.28 12.94 -7.58
CA ALA A 46 0.09 13.82 -8.73
C ALA A 46 0.94 13.43 -9.95
N ASP A 47 1.28 12.15 -10.09
CA ASP A 47 2.15 11.64 -11.14
C ASP A 47 1.42 10.61 -12.01
N PHE A 48 1.20 10.94 -13.28
CA PHE A 48 0.51 10.08 -14.25
C PHE A 48 1.38 8.95 -14.79
N ASP A 49 2.69 8.98 -14.57
CA ASP A 49 3.57 7.89 -15.02
C ASP A 49 3.29 6.58 -14.29
N TYR A 50 2.60 6.61 -13.13
CA TYR A 50 2.08 5.41 -12.48
C TYR A 50 1.13 4.60 -13.37
N ALA A 51 0.44 5.20 -14.33
CA ALA A 51 -0.39 4.45 -15.28
C ALA A 51 0.43 3.52 -16.19
N LYS A 52 1.72 3.81 -16.38
CA LYS A 52 2.64 3.05 -17.25
C LYS A 52 3.61 2.18 -16.47
N ASN A 53 3.99 2.62 -15.27
CA ASN A 53 5.04 1.98 -14.46
C ASN A 53 4.51 0.95 -13.46
N LEU A 54 3.21 0.93 -13.16
CA LEU A 54 2.63 -0.06 -12.27
C LEU A 54 2.54 -1.42 -12.96
N MET A 55 3.17 -2.41 -12.32
CA MET A 55 3.18 -3.79 -12.78
C MET A 55 2.35 -4.65 -11.82
N PHE A 56 1.46 -5.46 -12.37
CA PHE A 56 0.60 -6.36 -11.61
C PHE A 56 0.88 -7.80 -12.05
N SER A 57 1.13 -8.69 -11.10
CA SER A 57 1.15 -10.13 -11.37
C SER A 57 -0.26 -10.63 -11.70
N GLU A 58 -0.35 -11.74 -12.42
CA GLU A 58 -1.63 -12.34 -12.77
C GLU A 58 -2.45 -12.67 -11.51
N GLY A 59 -3.68 -12.17 -11.46
CA GLY A 59 -4.59 -12.34 -10.34
C GLY A 59 -4.18 -11.61 -9.05
N ALA A 60 -3.22 -10.67 -9.09
CA ALA A 60 -2.69 -10.04 -7.88
C ALA A 60 -3.76 -9.30 -7.07
N VAL A 61 -4.68 -8.62 -7.75
CA VAL A 61 -5.76 -7.86 -7.10
C VAL A 61 -6.74 -8.81 -6.43
N GLU A 62 -7.17 -9.85 -7.14
CA GLU A 62 -8.09 -10.87 -6.66
C GLU A 62 -7.51 -11.61 -5.45
N LYS A 63 -6.27 -12.10 -5.58
CA LYS A 63 -5.55 -12.77 -4.48
C LYS A 63 -5.42 -11.87 -3.26
N ALA A 64 -5.10 -10.58 -3.44
CA ALA A 64 -4.97 -9.64 -2.33
C ALA A 64 -6.33 -9.38 -1.65
N LEU A 65 -7.40 -9.19 -2.43
CA LEU A 65 -8.75 -9.01 -1.90
C LEU A 65 -9.22 -10.25 -1.13
N ASP A 66 -8.99 -11.44 -1.67
CA ASP A 66 -9.37 -12.69 -1.02
C ASP A 66 -8.54 -12.95 0.24
N ALA A 67 -7.25 -12.63 0.23
CA ALA A 67 -6.42 -12.69 1.43
C ALA A 67 -6.99 -11.77 2.54
N ILE A 68 -7.31 -10.51 2.21
CA ILE A 68 -7.89 -9.57 3.18
C ILE A 68 -9.24 -10.06 3.69
N ARG A 69 -10.13 -10.55 2.81
CA ARG A 69 -11.44 -11.10 3.21
C ARG A 69 -11.33 -12.31 4.13
N ASN A 70 -10.25 -13.09 3.99
CA ASN A 70 -9.95 -14.25 4.83
C ASN A 70 -9.15 -13.89 6.09
N GLY A 71 -9.02 -12.60 6.44
CA GLY A 71 -8.36 -12.15 7.66
C GLY A 71 -6.83 -12.22 7.60
N ALA A 72 -6.23 -12.15 6.41
CA ALA A 72 -4.78 -12.12 6.28
C ALA A 72 -4.17 -10.90 6.99
N VAL A 73 -2.95 -11.07 7.50
CA VAL A 73 -2.19 -10.01 8.16
C VAL A 73 -1.46 -9.18 7.11
N ILE A 74 -1.58 -7.86 7.14
CA ILE A 74 -0.77 -6.98 6.31
C ILE A 74 0.50 -6.60 7.09
N VAL A 75 1.66 -6.94 6.57
CA VAL A 75 2.95 -6.56 7.14
C VAL A 75 3.54 -5.43 6.31
N THR A 76 3.94 -4.34 6.98
CA THR A 76 4.61 -3.21 6.34
C THR A 76 6.04 -3.08 6.85
N ASP A 77 6.99 -2.81 5.97
CA ASP A 77 8.38 -2.55 6.34
C ASP A 77 8.62 -1.15 6.93
N THR A 78 7.64 -0.25 6.88
CA THR A 78 7.73 1.09 7.46
C THR A 78 6.55 1.41 8.36
N GLN A 79 6.82 2.15 9.45
CA GLN A 79 5.75 2.63 10.34
C GLN A 79 4.80 3.62 9.63
N MET A 80 5.31 4.37 8.64
CA MET A 80 4.47 5.24 7.81
C MET A 80 3.48 4.43 6.97
N GLY A 81 3.90 3.30 6.38
CA GLY A 81 3.00 2.39 5.68
C GLY A 81 1.90 1.85 6.60
N LYS A 82 2.27 1.39 7.81
CA LYS A 82 1.30 0.98 8.83
C LYS A 82 0.31 2.08 9.22
N ALA A 83 0.78 3.33 9.31
CA ALA A 83 -0.06 4.47 9.68
C ALA A 83 -1.02 4.90 8.55
N GLY A 84 -0.64 4.71 7.28
CA GLY A 84 -1.47 5.03 6.12
C GLY A 84 -2.64 4.05 5.88
N ILE A 85 -2.65 2.91 6.58
CA ILE A 85 -3.65 1.86 6.40
C ILE A 85 -4.82 2.06 7.39
N ASN A 86 -6.06 1.95 6.89
CA ASN A 86 -7.25 2.08 7.71
C ASN A 86 -7.51 0.82 8.56
N LYS A 87 -7.05 0.87 9.81
CA LYS A 87 -7.17 -0.23 10.78
C LYS A 87 -8.61 -0.64 11.08
N ARG A 88 -9.54 0.32 11.12
CA ARG A 88 -10.96 0.04 11.38
C ARG A 88 -11.55 -0.80 10.26
N LYS A 89 -11.26 -0.43 9.01
CA LYS A 89 -11.77 -1.16 7.84
C LYS A 89 -11.15 -2.56 7.73
N LEU A 90 -9.87 -2.72 8.07
CA LEU A 90 -9.24 -4.05 8.11
C LEU A 90 -9.83 -4.95 9.19
N ALA A 91 -10.10 -4.41 10.37
CA ALA A 91 -10.67 -5.17 11.48
C ALA A 91 -12.06 -5.74 11.15
N GLU A 92 -12.84 -5.07 10.28
CA GLU A 92 -14.12 -5.60 9.77
C GLU A 92 -13.97 -6.93 9.02
N TYR A 93 -12.80 -7.19 8.42
CA TYR A 93 -12.48 -8.44 7.73
C TYR A 93 -11.67 -9.42 8.58
N GLY A 94 -11.43 -9.11 9.86
CA GLY A 94 -10.55 -9.90 10.72
C GLY A 94 -9.05 -9.77 10.40
N SER A 95 -8.70 -8.87 9.48
CA SER A 95 -7.31 -8.55 9.13
C SER A 95 -6.72 -7.54 10.10
N GLU A 96 -5.39 -7.61 10.27
CA GLU A 96 -4.62 -6.65 11.06
C GLU A 96 -3.40 -6.15 10.27
N VAL A 97 -2.80 -5.05 10.74
CA VAL A 97 -1.59 -4.49 10.14
C VAL A 97 -0.44 -4.46 11.16
N LEU A 98 0.68 -5.10 10.80
CA LEU A 98 1.87 -5.23 11.63
C LEU A 98 3.08 -4.53 10.99
N CYS A 99 3.99 -4.10 11.85
CA CYS A 99 5.29 -3.55 11.45
C CYS A 99 6.25 -3.84 12.60
N PHE A 100 7.34 -4.55 12.30
CA PHE A 100 8.33 -4.98 13.28
C PHE A 100 9.57 -4.08 13.31
N MET A 101 9.59 -3.01 12.50
CA MET A 101 10.78 -2.16 12.36
C MET A 101 11.18 -1.41 13.64
N SER A 102 10.27 -1.33 14.62
CA SER A 102 10.53 -0.72 15.94
C SER A 102 10.91 -1.73 17.02
N ASP A 103 10.96 -3.02 16.70
CA ASP A 103 11.26 -4.05 17.70
C ASP A 103 12.77 -4.11 17.95
N GLU A 104 13.14 -4.30 19.22
CA GLU A 104 14.55 -4.32 19.65
C GLU A 104 15.30 -5.51 19.03
N ASP A 105 14.65 -6.67 18.94
CA ASP A 105 15.21 -7.89 18.34
C ASP A 105 15.53 -7.74 16.85
N VAL A 106 14.71 -6.98 16.11
CA VAL A 106 14.95 -6.63 14.69
C VAL A 106 16.18 -5.72 14.56
N ALA A 107 16.34 -4.76 15.47
CA ALA A 107 17.51 -3.88 15.46
C ALA A 107 18.81 -4.64 15.79
N GLU A 108 18.76 -5.60 16.72
CA GLU A 108 19.89 -6.46 17.06
C GLU A 108 20.24 -7.42 15.91
N THR A 109 19.24 -8.06 15.32
CA THR A 109 19.43 -8.99 14.19
C THR A 109 20.03 -8.29 12.98
N ALA A 110 19.55 -7.09 12.64
CA ALA A 110 20.11 -6.28 11.57
C ALA A 110 21.59 -5.94 11.80
N LYS A 111 21.96 -5.56 13.04
CA LYS A 111 23.36 -5.29 13.39
C LYS A 111 24.24 -6.54 13.31
N LYS A 112 23.74 -7.67 13.81
CA LYS A 112 24.48 -8.95 13.82
C LYS A 112 24.72 -9.48 12.42
N ASN A 113 23.73 -9.36 11.53
CA ASN A 113 23.78 -9.90 10.18
C ASN A 113 24.32 -8.88 9.14
N GLY A 114 24.60 -7.64 9.55
CA GLY A 114 25.03 -6.58 8.64
C GLY A 114 23.96 -6.17 7.61
N THR A 115 22.68 -6.39 7.92
CA THR A 115 21.54 -6.07 7.04
C THR A 115 20.80 -4.83 7.50
N THR A 116 19.85 -4.35 6.71
CA THR A 116 18.97 -3.24 7.12
C THR A 116 17.89 -3.74 8.08
N ARG A 117 17.34 -2.84 8.90
CA ARG A 117 16.20 -3.18 9.79
C ARG A 117 14.96 -3.60 9.00
N ALA A 118 14.79 -3.08 7.79
CA ALA A 118 13.69 -3.48 6.91
C ALA A 118 13.82 -4.96 6.50
N VAL A 119 15.03 -5.40 6.12
CA VAL A 119 15.32 -6.81 5.82
C VAL A 119 15.00 -7.70 7.04
N ALA A 120 15.57 -7.39 8.20
CA ALA A 120 15.34 -8.16 9.41
C ALA A 120 13.86 -8.14 9.86
N SER A 121 13.14 -7.03 9.64
CA SER A 121 11.70 -6.93 9.91
C SER A 121 10.88 -7.85 9.01
N MET A 122 11.25 -7.96 7.72
CA MET A 122 10.54 -8.83 6.78
C MET A 122 10.91 -10.32 6.99
N GLU A 123 12.14 -10.61 7.37
CA GLU A 123 12.54 -11.96 7.80
C GLU A 123 11.76 -12.42 9.03
N LYS A 124 11.59 -11.54 10.02
CA LYS A 124 10.72 -11.79 11.18
C LYS A 124 9.26 -11.99 10.77
N ALA A 125 8.78 -11.23 9.78
CA ALA A 125 7.43 -11.42 9.27
C ALA A 125 7.24 -12.77 8.56
N ALA A 126 8.27 -13.26 7.87
CA ALA A 126 8.21 -14.54 7.16
C ALA A 126 8.08 -15.76 8.11
N THR A 127 8.36 -15.60 9.40
CA THR A 127 8.18 -16.66 10.41
C THR A 127 6.76 -16.68 11.02
N LEU A 128 5.88 -15.75 10.62
CA LEU A 128 4.49 -15.75 11.08
C LEU A 128 3.72 -16.95 10.53
N ASP A 129 3.06 -17.69 11.41
CA ASP A 129 2.18 -18.84 11.07
C ASP A 129 0.81 -18.40 10.51
N LYS A 130 0.69 -17.14 10.07
CA LYS A 130 -0.52 -16.57 9.48
C LYS A 130 -0.26 -16.22 8.03
N ASN A 131 -1.27 -16.41 7.18
CA ASN A 131 -1.27 -15.85 5.83
C ASN A 131 -1.08 -14.34 5.91
N HIS A 132 -0.11 -13.80 5.19
CA HIS A 132 0.24 -12.39 5.24
C HIS A 132 0.55 -11.78 3.88
N LEU A 133 0.21 -10.50 3.74
CA LEU A 133 0.55 -9.64 2.61
C LEU A 133 1.68 -8.71 3.01
N CYS A 134 2.70 -8.58 2.17
CA CYS A 134 3.86 -7.73 2.44
C CYS A 134 3.80 -6.43 1.64
N HIS A 135 3.94 -5.28 2.31
CA HIS A 135 4.23 -3.99 1.71
C HIS A 135 5.67 -3.59 2.01
N ARG A 136 6.45 -3.31 0.96
CA ARG A 136 7.88 -2.95 1.05
C ARG A 136 8.15 -1.61 0.38
N LYS A 137 8.87 -0.75 1.08
CA LYS A 137 9.61 0.41 0.57
C LYS A 137 11.07 0.07 0.27
N CYS A 138 11.69 -0.81 1.06
CA CYS A 138 13.11 -1.15 0.93
C CYS A 138 13.32 -2.26 -0.13
N PRO A 139 14.14 -2.02 -1.17
CA PRO A 139 14.34 -2.98 -2.27
C PRO A 139 15.04 -4.26 -1.82
N ASP A 140 15.88 -4.17 -0.78
CA ASP A 140 16.70 -5.29 -0.30
C ASP A 140 15.92 -6.28 0.56
N SER A 141 14.70 -5.94 1.00
CA SER A 141 13.95 -6.74 1.98
C SER A 141 13.33 -7.97 1.32
N PRO A 142 13.68 -9.21 1.66
CA PRO A 142 13.08 -10.39 1.06
C PRO A 142 11.67 -10.60 1.64
N CYS A 143 10.64 -10.57 0.80
CA CYS A 143 9.34 -11.17 1.14
C CYS A 143 8.83 -11.95 -0.05
N LYS A 144 8.33 -13.17 0.21
CA LYS A 144 7.56 -13.95 -0.76
C LYS A 144 6.21 -13.25 -0.94
N THR A 145 6.10 -12.42 -1.96
CA THR A 145 4.80 -11.90 -2.42
C THR A 145 4.03 -13.04 -3.09
N LEU A 146 2.73 -13.15 -2.83
CA LEU A 146 1.80 -14.11 -3.45
C LEU A 146 1.72 -14.01 -4.99
#